data_AF-A0A6N7KRX0-F1
#
_entry.id   AF-A0A6N7KRX0-F1
#
_cell.length_a   1.000
_cell.length_b   1.000
_cell.length_c   1.000
_cell.angle_alpha   90.00
_cell.angle_beta   90.00
_cell.angle_gamma   90.00
#
_symmetry.space_group_name_H-M   'P 1'
#
loop_
_entity.id
_entity.type
_entity.pdbx_description
1 polymer ?
#
loop_
_entity_poly.entity_id
_entity_poly.type
_entity_poly.pdbx_seq_one_letter_code
_entity_poly.pdbx_strand_id
1 'polypeptide(L)'
;MVAVTPAAFETAGEAERGFDGLRAGAAGLTARITHVRDGIGWIWVVPGSRGLPEVRSSRAYERYATCQNAFRRFVVLLAKQPARELPERAVPLRRPDGR
;
A
#
# COMPACT_ATOMS: atom_id res chain seq x y z
N MET A 1 -9.19 8.02 4.99
CA MET A 1 -7.92 7.47 4.47
C MET A 1 -6.99 7.20 5.66
N VAL A 2 -6.29 6.06 5.67
CA VAL A 2 -5.39 5.66 6.79
C VAL A 2 -3.91 5.66 6.42
N ALA A 3 -3.61 5.51 5.14
CA ALA A 3 -2.27 5.38 4.60
C ALA A 3 -2.22 5.91 3.17
N VAL A 4 -1.02 6.32 2.72
CA VAL A 4 -0.75 6.78 1.37
C VAL A 4 0.65 6.33 0.96
N THR A 5 0.83 5.91 -0.29
CA THR A 5 2.16 5.70 -0.88
C THR A 5 2.64 7.01 -1.52
N PRO A 6 3.92 7.40 -1.35
CA PRO A 6 4.47 8.56 -2.07
C PRO A 6 4.89 8.22 -3.50
N ALA A 7 4.86 6.94 -3.90
CA ALA A 7 5.17 6.54 -5.26
C ALA A 7 4.12 7.11 -6.23
N ALA A 8 4.59 7.70 -7.32
CA ALA A 8 3.75 8.03 -8.46
C ALA A 8 3.70 6.81 -9.40
N PHE A 9 2.50 6.48 -9.87
CA PHE A 9 2.27 5.41 -10.83
C PHE A 9 1.69 6.01 -12.10
N GLU A 10 2.16 5.55 -13.26
CA GLU A 10 1.70 6.07 -14.55
C GLU A 10 0.34 5.47 -14.93
N THR A 11 0.06 4.27 -14.42
CA THR A 11 -1.20 3.57 -14.68
C THR A 11 -1.85 3.03 -13.41
N ALA A 12 -3.19 2.88 -13.44
CA ALA A 12 -3.92 2.22 -12.37
C ALA A 12 -3.43 0.78 -12.14
N GLY A 13 -3.10 0.04 -13.22
CA GLY A 13 -2.60 -1.33 -13.11
C GLY A 13 -1.26 -1.43 -12.40
N GLU A 14 -0.39 -0.43 -12.49
CA GLU A 14 0.85 -0.37 -11.70
C GLU A 14 0.58 -0.12 -10.21
N ALA A 15 -0.32 0.82 -9.91
CA ALA A 15 -0.73 1.09 -8.53
C ALA A 15 -1.38 -0.15 -7.88
N GLU A 16 -2.22 -0.87 -8.63
CA GLU A 16 -2.84 -2.13 -8.19
C GLU A 16 -1.79 -3.20 -7.89
N ARG A 17 -0.81 -3.43 -8.78
CA ARG A 17 0.28 -4.39 -8.55
C ARG A 17 1.13 -4.01 -7.34
N GLY A 18 1.43 -2.73 -7.18
CA GLY A 18 2.13 -2.22 -6.00
C GLY A 18 1.36 -2.49 -4.71
N PHE A 19 0.05 -2.25 -4.72
CA PHE A 19 -0.83 -2.54 -3.60
C PHE A 19 -0.89 -4.05 -3.28
N ASP A 20 -0.98 -4.91 -4.28
CA ASP A 20 -0.97 -6.36 -4.11
C ASP A 20 0.35 -6.86 -3.51
N GLY A 21 1.48 -6.30 -3.95
CA GLY A 21 2.79 -6.59 -3.36
C GLY A 21 2.86 -6.21 -1.87
N LEU A 22 2.42 -5.00 -1.55
CA LEU A 22 2.35 -4.50 -0.16
C LEU A 22 1.43 -5.38 0.70
N ARG A 23 0.27 -5.80 0.15
CA ARG A 23 -0.68 -6.70 0.80
C ARG A 23 -0.08 -8.08 1.07
N ALA A 24 0.61 -8.67 0.10
CA ALA A 24 1.27 -9.96 0.26
C ALA A 24 2.34 -9.93 1.36
N GLY A 25 3.03 -8.79 1.52
CA GLY A 25 4.03 -8.57 2.57
C GLY A 25 3.48 -8.11 3.92
N ALA A 26 2.16 -7.97 4.09
CA ALA A 26 1.56 -7.25 5.23
C ALA A 26 2.05 -7.71 6.61
N ALA A 27 2.21 -9.03 6.82
CA ALA A 27 2.62 -9.59 8.11
C ALA A 27 4.07 -9.25 8.50
N GLY A 28 4.93 -8.94 7.53
CA GLY A 28 6.33 -8.58 7.74
C GLY A 28 6.59 -7.08 7.80
N LEU A 29 5.56 -6.24 7.63
CA LEU A 29 5.73 -4.80 7.59
C LEU A 29 6.17 -4.26 8.96
N THR A 30 7.19 -3.40 8.92
CA THR A 30 7.63 -2.63 10.07
C THR A 30 7.57 -1.14 9.73
N ALA A 31 7.21 -0.31 10.72
CA ALA A 31 7.18 1.12 10.55
C ALA A 31 8.25 1.80 11.38
N ARG A 32 8.88 2.81 10.77
CA ARG A 32 9.61 3.85 11.47
C ARG A 32 8.62 4.92 11.89
N ILE A 33 8.60 5.28 13.17
CA ILE A 33 7.77 6.38 13.67
C ILE A 33 8.68 7.58 13.92
N THR A 34 8.38 8.71 13.28
CA THR A 34 9.19 9.93 13.35
C THR A 34 8.32 11.13 13.66
N HIS A 35 8.86 12.06 14.44
CA HIS A 35 8.22 13.36 14.65
C HIS A 35 8.41 14.22 13.39
N VAL A 36 7.35 14.88 12.93
CA VAL A 36 7.41 15.83 11.82
C VAL A 36 8.07 17.11 12.36
N ARG A 37 9.09 17.64 11.67
CA ARG A 37 9.63 18.97 12.01
C ARG A 37 8.52 19.99 11.75
N ASP A 38 8.43 21.01 12.61
CA ASP A 38 7.35 22.03 12.67
C ASP A 38 6.11 21.66 13.51
N GLY A 39 6.24 20.70 14.44
CA GLY A 39 5.30 20.57 15.57
C GLY A 39 3.99 19.82 15.28
N ILE A 40 3.78 19.35 14.04
CA ILE A 40 2.54 18.69 13.62
C ILE A 40 2.53 17.19 14.01
N GLY A 41 3.14 16.81 15.14
CA GLY A 41 3.06 15.45 15.68
C GLY A 41 3.88 14.36 14.95
N TRP A 42 3.37 13.12 15.00
CA TRP A 42 4.06 11.88 14.65
C TRP A 42 3.50 11.24 13.39
N ILE A 43 4.39 10.78 12.51
CA ILE A 43 4.04 9.96 11.33
C ILE A 43 4.67 8.58 11.45
N TRP A 44 3.98 7.57 10.93
CA TRP A 44 4.54 6.24 10.74
C TRP A 44 4.87 6.07 9.26
N VAL A 45 5.97 5.38 8.97
CA VAL A 45 6.53 5.20 7.64
C VAL A 45 7.06 3.79 7.49
N VAL A 46 6.55 3.03 6.52
CA VAL A 46 7.18 1.78 6.07
C VAL A 46 8.32 2.16 5.12
N PRO A 47 9.58 1.83 5.44
CA PRO A 47 10.70 2.09 4.56
C PRO A 47 10.58 1.22 3.30
N GLY A 48 10.70 1.83 2.13
CA GLY A 48 10.85 1.09 0.88
C GLY A 48 12.31 0.90 0.50
N SER A 49 12.53 0.13 -0.57
CA SER A 49 13.85 -0.02 -1.18
C SER A 49 14.39 1.32 -1.67
N ARG A 50 15.72 1.54 -1.57
CA ARG A 50 16.41 2.77 -2.02
C ARG A 50 16.11 4.04 -1.21
N GLY A 51 15.68 3.89 0.04
CA GLY A 51 15.53 5.02 0.96
C GLY A 51 14.27 5.86 0.76
N LEU A 52 13.43 5.50 -0.21
CA LEU A 52 12.10 6.10 -0.40
C LEU A 52 11.06 5.33 0.43
N PRO A 53 10.09 5.98 1.07
CA PRO A 53 9.01 5.28 1.74
C PRO A 53 8.14 4.48 0.77
N GLU A 54 7.76 3.27 1.16
CA GLU A 54 6.81 2.45 0.40
C GLU A 54 5.37 2.90 0.70
N VAL A 55 5.07 3.12 1.98
CA VAL A 55 3.78 3.63 2.45
C VAL A 55 3.97 4.41 3.76
N ARG A 56 3.16 5.45 3.98
CA ARG A 56 3.16 6.24 5.21
C ARG A 56 1.75 6.54 5.69
N SER A 57 1.62 7.04 6.91
CA SER A 57 0.37 7.60 7.40
C SER A 57 -0.12 8.73 6.49
N SER A 58 -1.43 8.78 6.23
CA SER A 58 -2.04 9.85 5.42
C SER A 58 -2.10 11.19 6.14
N ARG A 59 -1.85 11.20 7.46
CA ARG A 59 -1.79 12.38 8.32
C ARG A 59 -0.76 12.17 9.41
N ALA A 60 -0.41 13.24 10.10
CA ALA A 60 0.33 13.15 11.34
C ALA A 60 -0.62 13.03 12.54
N TYR A 61 -0.13 12.42 13.61
CA TYR A 61 -0.87 12.15 14.85
C TYR A 61 -0.23 12.88 16.01
N GLU A 62 -1.02 13.55 16.82
CA GLU A 62 -0.53 14.30 17.99
C GLU A 62 0.34 13.47 18.94
N ARG A 63 -0.03 12.20 19.17
CA ARG A 63 0.64 11.31 20.12
C ARG A 63 1.31 10.12 19.43
N TYR A 64 2.52 9.78 19.88
CA TYR A 64 3.29 8.62 19.42
C TYR A 64 2.47 7.33 19.50
N ALA A 65 1.83 7.07 20.65
CA ALA A 65 1.03 5.86 20.85
C ALA A 65 -0.16 5.78 19.87
N THR A 66 -0.81 6.91 19.57
CA THR A 66 -1.88 6.97 18.56
C THR A 66 -1.33 6.67 17.17
N CYS A 67 -0.15 7.21 16.84
CA CYS A 67 0.55 6.92 15.59
C CYS A 67 0.88 5.42 15.44
N GLN A 68 1.41 4.82 16.51
CA GLN A 68 1.73 3.40 16.57
C GLN A 68 0.47 2.52 16.40
N ASN A 69 -0.62 2.86 17.09
CA ASN A 69 -1.88 2.13 16.96
C ASN A 69 -2.50 2.27 15.56
N ALA A 70 -2.35 3.43 14.93
CA ALA A 70 -2.77 3.63 13.54
C ALA A 70 -2.01 2.71 12.58
N PHE A 71 -0.70 2.54 12.76
CA PHE A 71 0.08 1.56 11.99
C PHE A 71 -0.40 0.13 12.21
N ARG A 72 -0.60 -0.30 13.47
CA ARG A 72 -1.13 -1.65 13.77
C ARG A 72 -2.49 -1.89 13.09
N ARG A 73 -3.37 -0.88 13.12
CA ARG A 73 -4.67 -0.94 12.44
C ARG A 73 -4.53 -1.03 10.92
N PHE A 74 -3.59 -0.29 10.33
CA PHE A 74 -3.29 -0.36 8.91
C PHE A 74 -2.90 -1.78 8.48
N VAL A 75 -1.97 -2.43 9.19
CA VAL A 75 -1.55 -3.81 8.89
C VAL A 75 -2.73 -4.79 8.94
N VAL A 76 -3.59 -4.68 9.96
CA VAL A 76 -4.79 -5.52 10.08
C VAL A 76 -5.77 -5.28 8.92
N LEU A 77 -5.99 -4.02 8.53
CA LEU A 77 -6.89 -3.68 7.42
C LEU A 77 -6.35 -4.17 6.08
N LEU A 78 -5.04 -4.05 5.88
CA LEU A 78 -4.34 -4.50 4.68
C LEU A 78 -4.42 -6.02 4.52
N ALA A 79 -4.16 -6.78 5.59
CA ALA A 79 -4.26 -8.24 5.58
C ALA A 79 -5.67 -8.78 5.33
N LYS A 80 -6.71 -7.96 5.59
CA LYS A 80 -8.11 -8.29 5.32
C LYS A 80 -8.56 -7.98 3.90
N GLN A 81 -7.74 -7.31 3.09
CA GLN A 81 -8.12 -7.03 1.71
C GLN A 81 -8.09 -8.33 0.91
N PRO A 82 -9.13 -8.63 0.12
CA PRO A 82 -9.11 -9.79 -0.76
C PRO A 82 -7.98 -9.65 -1.79
N ALA A 83 -7.42 -10.78 -2.22
CA ALA A 83 -6.60 -10.78 -3.43
C ALA A 83 -7.48 -10.39 -4.60
N ARG A 84 -6.95 -9.57 -5.52
CA ARG A 84 -7.69 -9.22 -6.72
C ARG A 84 -7.90 -10.47 -7.57
N GLU A 85 -9.14 -10.73 -7.95
CA GLU A 85 -9.46 -11.62 -9.06
C GLU A 85 -9.08 -10.90 -10.35
N LEU A 86 -8.02 -11.36 -11.02
CA LEU A 86 -7.73 -10.92 -12.38
C LEU A 86 -8.82 -11.51 -13.27
N PRO A 87 -9.50 -10.70 -14.12
CA PRO A 87 -10.41 -11.26 -15.10
C PRO A 87 -9.64 -12.27 -15.95
N GLU A 88 -10.21 -13.47 -16.14
CA GLU A 88 -9.65 -14.50 -17.02
C GLU A 88 -9.24 -13.84 -18.33
N ARG A 89 -7.97 -14.03 -18.70
CA ARG A 89 -7.43 -13.54 -19.97
C ARG A 89 -8.37 -14.07 -21.05
N ALA A 90 -9.12 -13.18 -21.70
CA ALA A 90 -10.04 -13.57 -22.77
C ALA A 90 -9.25 -14.41 -23.78
N VAL A 91 -9.53 -15.71 -23.80
CA VAL A 91 -8.96 -16.62 -24.79
C VAL A 91 -9.39 -16.07 -26.15
N PRO A 92 -8.46 -15.76 -27.07
CA PRO A 92 -8.87 -15.31 -28.39
C PRO A 92 -9.73 -16.40 -29.01
N LEU A 93 -10.99 -16.07 -29.32
CA LEU A 93 -11.88 -16.94 -30.09
C LEU A 93 -11.15 -17.26 -31.39
N ARG A 94 -10.72 -18.51 -31.53
CA ARG A 94 -10.17 -19.04 -32.79
C ARG A 94 -11.23 -18.77 -33.87
N ARG A 95 -10.93 -17.90 -34.83
CA ARG A 95 -11.75 -17.77 -36.04
C ARG A 95 -11.76 -19.14 -36.73
N PRO A 96 -12.91 -19.75 -37.02
CA PRO A 96 -12.93 -20.89 -37.92
C PRO A 96 -12.63 -20.33 -39.31
N ASP A 97 -11.53 -20.79 -39.91
CA ASP A 97 -11.24 -20.57 -41.32
C ASP A 97 -12.33 -21.29 -42.13
N GLY A 98 -13.28 -20.50 -42.63
CA GLY A 98 -14.38 -20.93 -43.50
C GLY A 98 -13.93 -20.88 -44.94
N ARG A 99 -13.85 -22.07 -45.54
CA ARG A 99 -13.61 -22.40 -46.94
C ARG A 99 -14.74 -21.92 -47.87
#